data_AF-A0A821IMC4-F1
#
_entry.id   AF-A0A821IMC4-F1
#
_cell.length_a   1.000
_cell.length_b   1.000
_cell.length_c   1.000
_cell.angle_alpha   90.00
_cell.angle_beta   90.00
_cell.angle_gamma   90.00
#
_symmetry.space_group_name_H-M   'P 1'
#
loop_
_entity.id
_entity.type
_entity.pdbx_description
1 polymer ?
#
loop_
_entity_poly.entity_id
_entity_poly.type
_entity_poly.pdbx_seq_one_letter_code
_entity_poly.pdbx_strand_id
1 'polypeptide(L)'
;SKNILSLFQRVPTIDNSSTVGNELTTFDGQIDLIDLQFHYPNRPEVQVLNKFNLTIEPNKQTALVGSSGCGKSTIIQLLEHFYDPTDGRILVNQNELPSLNLQWWRSQIGFVSQEPVLFDATIKENIAYGDTAREVSMEEIQQAAKNANIDDFIQNLPERYETNIGSRGTQLSGGQKQRI
;
A
#
# COMPACT_ATOMS: atom_id res chain seq x y z
N SER A 1 -12.05 29.91 -13.91
CA SER A 1 -11.47 29.28 -15.12
C SER A 1 -9.97 29.01 -15.00
N LYS A 2 -9.12 29.97 -14.58
CA LYS A 2 -7.66 29.77 -14.42
C LYS A 2 -7.26 28.58 -13.50
N ASN A 3 -7.97 28.38 -12.39
CA ASN A 3 -7.67 27.31 -11.43
C ASN A 3 -8.01 25.89 -11.92
N ILE A 4 -8.94 25.73 -12.88
CA ILE A 4 -9.28 24.41 -13.44
C ILE A 4 -8.23 24.00 -14.48
N LEU A 5 -7.83 24.92 -15.37
CA LEU A 5 -6.76 24.65 -16.34
C LEU A 5 -5.43 24.29 -15.68
N SER A 6 -5.08 24.96 -14.57
CA SER A 6 -3.84 24.65 -13.84
C SER A 6 -3.83 23.23 -13.24
N LEU A 7 -5.00 22.66 -12.91
CA LEU A 7 -5.08 21.28 -12.44
C LEU A 7 -4.84 20.29 -13.58
N PHE A 8 -5.41 20.53 -14.76
CA PHE A 8 -5.19 19.68 -15.94
C PHE A 8 -3.76 19.74 -16.48
N GLN A 9 -3.06 20.86 -16.29
CA GLN A 9 -1.67 21.03 -16.75
C GLN A 9 -0.63 20.56 -15.74
N ARG A 10 -1.03 20.20 -14.52
CA ARG A 10 -0.10 19.77 -13.47
C ARG A 10 0.39 18.35 -13.76
N VAL A 11 1.69 18.21 -13.95
CA VAL A 11 2.37 16.90 -14.02
C VAL A 11 2.89 16.55 -12.62
N PRO A 12 2.47 15.45 -12.00
CA PRO A 12 3.03 14.99 -10.74
C PRO A 12 4.46 14.46 -10.94
N THR A 13 5.29 14.54 -9.90
CA THR A 13 6.64 13.95 -9.93
C THR A 13 6.59 12.43 -10.01
N ILE A 14 5.62 11.84 -9.29
CA ILE A 14 5.32 10.42 -9.28
C ILE A 14 3.96 10.24 -9.97
N ASP A 15 3.98 9.81 -11.22
CA ASP A 15 2.79 9.67 -12.06
C ASP A 15 2.23 8.25 -12.02
N ASN A 16 1.12 8.06 -11.29
CA ASN A 16 0.43 6.78 -11.18
C ASN A 16 -0.24 6.33 -12.48
N SER A 17 -0.42 7.23 -13.46
CA SER A 17 -0.99 6.89 -14.77
C SER A 17 0.08 6.54 -15.82
N SER A 18 1.36 6.73 -15.48
CA SER A 18 2.46 6.37 -16.36
C SER A 18 2.58 4.86 -16.51
N THR A 19 2.79 4.41 -17.75
CA THR A 19 3.15 3.02 -18.08
C THR A 19 4.66 2.84 -18.24
N VAL A 20 5.45 3.87 -17.97
CA VAL A 20 6.92 3.86 -18.11
C VAL A 20 7.55 3.17 -16.91
N GLY A 21 8.70 2.53 -17.13
CA GLY A 21 9.49 1.85 -16.10
C GLY A 21 9.62 0.36 -16.39
N ASN A 22 10.56 -0.30 -15.71
CA ASN A 22 10.79 -1.72 -15.88
C ASN A 22 9.83 -2.53 -15.01
N GLU A 23 9.28 -3.60 -15.58
CA GLU A 23 8.60 -4.66 -14.83
C GLU A 23 9.56 -5.83 -14.69
N LEU A 24 9.84 -6.26 -13.46
CA LEU A 24 10.76 -7.37 -13.26
C LEU A 24 10.04 -8.69 -13.56
N THR A 25 10.68 -9.55 -14.35
CA THR A 25 10.16 -10.90 -14.62
C THR A 25 10.21 -11.80 -13.38
N THR A 26 11.13 -11.51 -12.47
CA THR A 26 11.31 -12.21 -11.20
C THR A 26 11.50 -11.19 -10.09
N PHE A 27 10.75 -11.35 -9.00
CA PHE A 27 10.86 -10.57 -7.78
C PHE A 27 10.94 -11.54 -6.59
N ASP A 28 12.03 -11.48 -5.83
CA ASP A 28 12.26 -12.33 -4.64
C ASP A 28 11.94 -11.62 -3.32
N GLY A 29 11.71 -10.30 -3.35
CA GLY A 29 11.36 -9.53 -2.15
C GLY A 29 12.54 -8.80 -1.50
N GLN A 30 13.75 -8.81 -2.07
CA GLN A 30 14.87 -8.08 -1.48
C GLN A 30 14.72 -6.57 -1.68
N ILE A 31 14.80 -5.82 -0.58
CA ILE A 31 14.74 -4.35 -0.60
C ILE A 31 15.90 -3.78 0.22
N ASP A 32 16.63 -2.83 -0.36
CA ASP A 32 17.72 -2.12 0.31
C ASP A 32 17.44 -0.62 0.35
N LEU A 33 17.34 -0.07 1.56
CA LEU A 33 17.28 1.37 1.81
C LEU A 33 18.70 1.82 2.15
N ILE A 34 19.29 2.68 1.32
CA ILE A 34 20.71 3.05 1.40
C ILE A 34 20.83 4.55 1.64
N ASP A 35 21.42 4.92 2.77
CA ASP A 35 21.69 6.29 3.21
C ASP A 35 20.50 7.25 3.06
N LEU A 36 19.28 6.75 3.32
CA LEU A 36 18.07 7.52 3.10
C LEU A 36 18.01 8.76 3.98
N GLN A 37 17.79 9.90 3.33
CA GLN A 37 17.45 11.16 3.96
C GLN A 37 16.08 11.61 3.47
N PHE A 38 15.25 12.13 4.37
CA PHE A 38 13.90 12.53 4.00
C PHE A 38 13.37 13.67 4.86
N HIS A 39 12.73 14.61 4.18
CA HIS A 39 11.91 15.69 4.74
C HIS A 39 10.56 15.69 4.05
N TYR A 40 9.47 15.90 4.79
CA TYR A 40 8.17 16.08 4.16
C TYR A 40 8.13 17.43 3.42
N PRO A 41 7.60 17.50 2.18
CA PRO A 41 7.54 18.76 1.42
C PRO A 41 6.81 19.91 2.15
N ASN A 42 5.83 19.57 2.98
CA ASN A 42 5.05 20.54 3.76
C ASN A 42 5.76 21.03 5.04
N ARG A 43 6.87 20.38 5.44
CA ARG A 43 7.70 20.71 6.61
C ARG A 43 9.18 20.42 6.32
N PRO A 44 9.78 21.13 5.33
CA PRO A 44 11.14 20.86 4.86
C PRO A 44 12.21 21.09 5.93
N GLU A 45 11.91 21.85 6.99
CA GLU A 45 12.80 22.12 8.11
C GLU A 45 12.96 20.94 9.09
N VAL A 46 12.09 19.94 9.01
CA VAL A 46 12.11 18.77 9.91
C VAL A 46 12.67 17.57 9.17
N GLN A 47 13.90 17.17 9.53
CA GLN A 47 14.51 15.95 9.03
C GLN A 47 13.91 14.73 9.73
N VAL A 48 13.22 13.88 8.96
CA VAL A 48 12.56 12.67 9.48
C VAL A 48 13.48 11.46 9.42
N LEU A 49 14.20 11.30 8.30
CA LEU A 49 15.22 10.27 8.12
C LEU A 49 16.57 10.93 7.86
N ASN A 50 17.63 10.39 8.47
CA ASN A 50 18.99 10.88 8.35
C ASN A 50 19.95 9.71 8.13
N LYS A 51 20.39 9.51 6.88
CA LYS A 51 21.28 8.42 6.46
C LYS A 51 20.82 7.05 6.98
N PHE A 52 19.51 6.81 6.87
CA PHE A 52 18.89 5.58 7.33
C PHE A 52 19.25 4.43 6.37
N ASN A 53 19.69 3.31 6.95
CA ASN A 53 20.07 2.12 6.20
C ASN A 53 19.29 0.91 6.72
N LEU A 54 18.73 0.11 5.81
CA LEU A 54 18.03 -1.13 6.14
C LEU A 54 18.01 -2.06 4.94
N THR A 55 18.28 -3.34 5.18
CA THR A 55 18.05 -4.42 4.21
C THR A 55 16.87 -5.26 4.71
N ILE A 56 15.85 -5.39 3.87
CA ILE A 56 14.73 -6.30 4.05
C ILE A 56 15.03 -7.52 3.20
N GLU A 57 15.30 -8.65 3.87
CA GLU A 57 15.60 -9.89 3.18
C GLU A 57 14.33 -10.63 2.73
N PRO A 58 14.39 -11.31 1.57
CA PRO A 58 13.35 -12.23 1.12
C PRO A 58 12.89 -13.20 2.21
N ASN A 59 11.58 -13.41 2.30
CA ASN A 59 10.96 -14.41 3.18
C ASN A 59 11.28 -14.23 4.68
N LYS A 60 11.70 -13.04 5.12
CA LYS A 60 11.91 -12.71 6.52
C LYS A 60 10.95 -11.64 7.00
N GLN A 61 10.60 -11.71 8.29
CA GLN A 61 9.85 -10.65 8.95
C GLN A 61 10.82 -9.60 9.49
N THR A 62 10.66 -8.36 9.03
CA THR A 62 11.41 -7.21 9.54
C THR A 62 10.52 -6.37 10.44
N ALA A 63 10.97 -6.09 11.67
CA ALA A 63 10.23 -5.28 12.63
C ALA A 63 10.88 -3.90 12.79
N LEU A 64 10.11 -2.83 12.57
CA LEU A 64 10.53 -1.45 12.82
C LEU A 64 10.02 -1.00 14.18
N VAL A 65 10.93 -0.77 15.12
CA VAL A 65 10.60 -0.36 16.50
C VAL A 65 11.23 1.00 16.81
N GLY A 66 10.47 1.85 17.50
CA GLY A 66 10.93 3.17 17.92
C GLY A 66 9.79 4.02 18.46
N SER A 67 10.12 5.18 19.05
CA SER A 67 9.14 6.12 19.61
C SER A 67 8.13 6.63 18.57
N SER A 68 7.00 7.16 19.02
CA SER A 68 6.06 7.83 18.12
C SER A 68 6.77 8.98 17.38
N GLY A 69 6.53 9.11 16.07
CA GLY A 69 7.13 10.15 15.24
C GLY A 69 8.56 9.88 14.74
N CYS A 70 9.17 8.73 15.04
CA CYS A 70 10.56 8.42 14.62
C CYS A 70 10.72 7.98 13.14
N GLY A 71 9.71 8.19 12.28
CA GLY A 71 9.80 7.89 10.83
C GLY A 71 9.40 6.47 10.40
N LYS A 72 8.85 5.62 11.26
CA LYS A 72 8.40 4.25 10.88
C LYS A 72 7.41 4.26 9.71
N SER A 73 6.33 5.03 9.84
CA SER A 73 5.32 5.15 8.77
C SER A 73 5.88 5.84 7.52
N THR A 74 6.90 6.70 7.69
CA THR A 74 7.59 7.35 6.58
C THR A 74 8.36 6.33 5.74
N ILE A 75 9.03 5.35 6.37
CA ILE A 75 9.68 4.24 5.65
C ILE A 75 8.65 3.49 4.79
N ILE A 76 7.48 3.19 5.34
CA ILE A 76 6.40 2.51 4.61
C ILE A 76 5.95 3.37 3.41
N GLN A 77 5.71 4.67 3.61
CA GLN A 77 5.29 5.58 2.54
C GLN A 77 6.34 5.75 1.42
N LEU A 78 7.63 5.67 1.76
CA LEU A 78 8.72 5.68 0.79
C LEU A 78 8.77 4.36 0.00
N LEU A 79 8.55 3.22 0.66
CA LEU A 79 8.45 1.92 0.00
C LEU A 79 7.21 1.84 -0.90
N GLU A 80 6.07 2.40 -0.52
CA GLU A 80 4.88 2.53 -1.38
C GLU A 80 5.05 3.56 -2.51
N HIS A 81 6.22 4.20 -2.55
CA HIS A 81 6.61 5.23 -3.50
C HIS A 81 5.59 6.38 -3.57
N PHE A 82 5.06 6.80 -2.41
CA PHE A 82 4.26 8.02 -2.31
C PHE A 82 5.13 9.27 -2.29
N TYR A 83 6.40 9.11 -1.91
CA TYR A 83 7.41 10.15 -1.93
C TYR A 83 8.72 9.57 -2.46
N ASP A 84 9.52 10.41 -3.09
CA ASP A 84 10.94 10.14 -3.31
C ASP A 84 11.73 10.54 -2.06
N PRO A 85 12.81 9.81 -1.69
CA PRO A 85 13.73 10.28 -0.68
C PRO A 85 14.39 11.60 -1.14
N THR A 86 14.76 12.45 -0.18
CA THR A 86 15.50 13.68 -0.49
C THR A 86 16.93 13.39 -0.96
N ASP A 87 17.54 12.35 -0.38
CA ASP A 87 18.85 11.83 -0.76
C ASP A 87 18.93 10.33 -0.37
N GLY A 88 19.90 9.62 -0.93
CA GLY A 88 20.00 8.17 -0.84
C GLY A 88 19.13 7.47 -1.88
N ARG A 89 19.02 6.14 -1.76
CA ARG A 89 18.31 5.31 -2.76
C ARG A 89 17.60 4.11 -2.13
N ILE A 90 16.54 3.69 -2.80
CA ILE A 90 15.80 2.46 -2.50
C ILE A 90 16.04 1.51 -3.66
N LEU A 91 16.56 0.32 -3.38
CA LEU A 91 16.74 -0.74 -4.35
C LEU A 91 15.71 -1.84 -4.10
N VAL A 92 15.10 -2.31 -5.18
CA VAL A 92 14.21 -3.47 -5.23
C VAL A 92 14.87 -4.49 -6.15
N ASN A 93 15.30 -5.63 -5.61
CA ASN A 93 16.07 -6.62 -6.36
C ASN A 93 17.25 -5.99 -7.13
N GLN A 94 18.00 -5.10 -6.46
CA GLN A 94 19.14 -4.34 -7.01
C GLN A 94 18.79 -3.25 -8.05
N ASN A 95 17.52 -3.09 -8.42
CA ASN A 95 17.07 -2.02 -9.32
C ASN A 95 16.62 -0.82 -8.51
N GLU A 96 16.96 0.40 -8.94
CA GLU A 96 16.47 1.60 -8.25
C GLU A 96 14.95 1.70 -8.38
N LEU A 97 14.27 1.96 -7.27
CA LEU A 97 12.81 2.02 -7.22
C LEU A 97 12.19 2.96 -8.29
N PRO A 98 12.72 4.18 -8.53
CA PRO A 98 12.18 5.05 -9.58
C PRO A 98 12.35 4.55 -11.02
N SER A 99 13.19 3.53 -11.24
CA SER A 99 13.34 2.89 -12.57
C SER A 99 12.26 1.85 -12.87
N LEU A 100 11.51 1.42 -11.85
CA LEU A 100 10.46 0.43 -11.96
C LEU A 100 9.14 1.06 -12.37
N ASN A 101 8.30 0.28 -13.05
CA ASN A 101 6.92 0.69 -13.27
C ASN A 101 6.18 0.77 -11.93
N LEU A 102 5.55 1.92 -11.66
CA LEU A 102 4.92 2.20 -10.36
C LEU A 102 3.71 1.32 -10.06
N GLN A 103 2.89 1.03 -11.08
CA GLN A 103 1.71 0.17 -10.91
C GLN A 103 2.14 -1.27 -10.63
N TRP A 104 3.12 -1.77 -11.39
CA TRP A 104 3.73 -3.08 -11.16
C TRP A 104 4.35 -3.18 -9.78
N TRP A 105 5.09 -2.16 -9.33
CA TRP A 105 5.71 -2.18 -8.02
C TRP A 105 4.67 -2.25 -6.90
N ARG A 106 3.64 -1.40 -6.96
CA ARG A 106 2.56 -1.40 -5.97
C ARG A 106 1.76 -2.70 -5.98
N SER A 107 1.64 -3.39 -7.12
CA SER A 107 0.98 -4.70 -7.17
C SER A 107 1.77 -5.80 -6.46
N GLN A 108 3.07 -5.60 -6.16
CA GLN A 108 3.86 -6.53 -5.36
C GLN A 108 3.70 -6.31 -3.84
N ILE A 109 3.03 -5.23 -3.42
CA ILE A 109 2.91 -4.84 -2.01
C ILE A 109 1.51 -5.17 -1.49
N GLY A 110 1.44 -5.99 -0.45
CA GLY A 110 0.26 -6.07 0.41
C GLY A 110 0.34 -5.02 1.53
N PHE A 111 -0.63 -4.11 1.60
CA PHE A 111 -0.68 -3.05 2.61
C PHE A 111 -1.89 -3.20 3.53
N VAL A 112 -1.64 -3.13 4.84
CA VAL A 112 -2.68 -3.12 5.87
C VAL A 112 -2.49 -1.90 6.76
N SER A 113 -3.39 -0.92 6.63
CA SER A 113 -3.35 0.31 7.41
C SER A 113 -3.81 0.11 8.85
N GLN A 114 -3.42 1.02 9.77
CA GLN A 114 -3.88 0.99 11.16
C GLN A 114 -5.40 1.20 11.28
N GLU A 115 -5.99 2.02 10.41
CA GLU A 115 -7.44 2.26 10.34
C GLU A 115 -7.93 1.87 8.94
N PRO A 116 -8.34 0.62 8.72
CA PRO A 116 -8.74 0.12 7.42
C PRO A 116 -9.97 0.88 6.92
N VAL A 117 -9.88 1.33 5.68
CA VAL A 117 -10.97 2.02 4.99
C VAL A 117 -11.63 1.04 4.06
N LEU A 118 -12.90 0.76 4.32
CA LEU A 118 -13.73 -0.05 3.45
C LEU A 118 -14.70 0.85 2.66
N PHE A 119 -14.97 0.46 1.42
CA PHE A 119 -15.90 1.14 0.52
C PHE A 119 -17.34 0.80 0.87
N ASP A 120 -18.25 1.70 0.52
CA ASP A 120 -19.69 1.49 0.63
C ASP A 120 -20.16 0.51 -0.48
N ALA A 121 -19.84 -0.77 -0.27
CA ALA A 121 -19.96 -1.87 -1.21
C ALA A 121 -20.19 -3.18 -0.45
N THR A 122 -20.34 -4.29 -1.15
CA THR A 122 -20.43 -5.62 -0.53
C THR A 122 -19.10 -6.05 0.10
N ILE A 123 -19.14 -7.03 1.01
CA ILE A 123 -17.94 -7.68 1.54
C ILE A 123 -17.11 -8.29 0.40
N LYS A 124 -17.80 -8.94 -0.56
CA LYS A 124 -17.18 -9.51 -1.77
C LYS A 124 -16.36 -8.47 -2.52
N GLU A 125 -16.94 -7.31 -2.80
CA GLU A 125 -16.29 -6.24 -3.56
C GLU A 125 -15.11 -5.62 -2.81
N ASN A 126 -15.20 -5.46 -1.49
CA ASN A 126 -14.10 -4.96 -0.68
C ASN A 126 -12.90 -5.93 -0.67
N ILE A 127 -13.15 -7.25 -0.56
CA ILE A 127 -12.07 -8.25 -0.63
C ILE A 127 -11.48 -8.31 -2.05
N ALA A 128 -12.33 -8.32 -3.08
CA ALA A 128 -11.89 -8.36 -4.48
C ALA A 128 -11.07 -7.12 -4.88
N TYR A 129 -11.29 -5.98 -4.23
CA TYR A 129 -10.53 -4.75 -4.48
C TYR A 129 -9.02 -4.89 -4.24
N GLY A 130 -8.58 -5.93 -3.52
CA GLY A 130 -7.15 -6.26 -3.39
C GLY A 130 -6.46 -6.58 -4.72
N ASP A 131 -7.20 -6.96 -5.77
CA ASP A 131 -6.66 -7.18 -7.12
C ASP A 131 -7.61 -6.58 -8.16
N THR A 132 -7.23 -5.43 -8.72
CA THR A 132 -8.02 -4.69 -9.71
C THR A 132 -7.61 -4.98 -11.16
N ALA A 133 -6.57 -5.80 -11.37
CA ALA A 133 -6.06 -6.11 -12.71
C ALA A 133 -6.86 -7.23 -13.39
N ARG A 134 -7.64 -8.00 -12.62
CA ARG A 134 -8.46 -9.11 -13.09
C ARG A 134 -9.75 -9.23 -12.31
N GLU A 135 -10.65 -10.05 -12.82
CA GLU A 135 -11.82 -10.48 -12.06
C GLU A 135 -11.38 -11.57 -11.05
N VAL A 136 -11.72 -11.36 -9.77
CA VAL A 136 -11.38 -12.28 -8.68
C VAL A 136 -12.53 -13.27 -8.48
N SER A 137 -12.24 -14.58 -8.48
CA SER A 137 -13.29 -15.58 -8.34
C SER A 137 -13.84 -15.65 -6.92
N MET A 138 -15.07 -16.15 -6.78
CA MET A 138 -15.69 -16.32 -5.46
C MET A 138 -14.89 -17.30 -4.58
N GLU A 139 -14.28 -18.32 -5.18
CA GLU A 139 -13.43 -19.29 -4.48
C GLU A 139 -12.20 -18.62 -3.88
N GLU A 140 -11.54 -17.73 -4.63
CA GLU A 140 -10.39 -16.96 -4.14
C GLU A 140 -10.79 -16.01 -3.00
N ILE A 141 -11.93 -15.34 -3.14
CA ILE A 141 -12.48 -14.44 -2.11
C ILE A 141 -12.76 -15.22 -0.81
N GLN A 142 -13.39 -16.39 -0.90
CA GLN A 142 -13.63 -17.25 0.26
C GLN A 142 -12.33 -17.74 0.87
N GLN A 143 -11.34 -18.10 0.06
CA GLN A 143 -10.05 -18.55 0.55
C GLN A 143 -9.30 -17.43 1.28
N ALA A 144 -9.33 -16.20 0.76
CA ALA A 144 -8.77 -15.03 1.43
C ALA A 144 -9.46 -14.77 2.77
N ALA A 145 -10.79 -14.80 2.80
CA ALA A 145 -11.57 -14.63 4.03
C ALA A 145 -11.30 -15.73 5.08
N LYS A 146 -11.07 -16.98 4.65
CA LYS A 146 -10.65 -18.08 5.54
C LYS A 146 -9.27 -17.84 6.10
N ASN A 147 -8.31 -17.45 5.26
CA ASN A 147 -6.94 -17.14 5.68
C ASN A 147 -6.91 -15.97 6.68
N ALA A 148 -7.79 -14.97 6.51
CA ALA A 148 -7.96 -13.85 7.42
C ALA A 148 -8.84 -14.15 8.64
N ASN A 149 -9.37 -15.39 8.76
CA ASN A 149 -10.24 -15.83 9.85
C ASN A 149 -11.51 -14.95 10.00
N ILE A 150 -12.18 -14.64 8.90
CA ILE A 150 -13.42 -13.85 8.87
C ILE A 150 -14.58 -14.58 8.16
N ASP A 151 -14.31 -15.66 7.42
CA ASP A 151 -15.33 -16.43 6.67
C ASP A 151 -16.49 -16.88 7.57
N ASP A 152 -16.24 -17.50 8.73
CA ASP A 152 -17.31 -17.96 9.63
C ASP A 152 -18.24 -16.82 10.08
N PHE A 153 -17.69 -15.62 10.30
CA PHE A 153 -18.50 -14.45 10.61
C PHE A 153 -19.37 -14.06 9.41
N ILE A 154 -18.78 -13.99 8.21
CA ILE A 154 -19.49 -13.66 6.98
C ILE A 154 -20.62 -14.66 6.71
N GLN A 155 -20.37 -15.96 6.86
CA GLN A 155 -21.37 -17.01 6.62
C GLN A 155 -22.60 -16.91 7.55
N ASN A 156 -22.43 -16.30 8.73
CA ASN A 156 -23.51 -16.08 9.70
C ASN A 156 -24.32 -14.81 9.41
N LEU A 157 -23.92 -13.98 8.46
CA LEU A 157 -24.71 -12.83 8.02
C LEU A 157 -25.86 -13.28 7.09
N PRO A 158 -27.02 -12.60 7.11
CA PRO A 158 -28.17 -12.97 6.26
C PRO A 158 -27.83 -13.01 4.76
N GLU A 159 -27.03 -12.05 4.29
CA GLU A 159 -26.63 -11.91 2.87
C GLU A 159 -25.20 -12.41 2.61
N ARG A 160 -24.52 -12.93 3.63
CA ARG A 160 -23.16 -13.46 3.55
C ARG A 160 -22.20 -12.47 2.88
N TYR A 161 -21.53 -12.87 1.80
CA TYR A 161 -20.59 -12.03 1.05
C TYR A 161 -21.23 -10.88 0.29
N GLU A 162 -22.54 -10.96 0.01
CA GLU A 162 -23.31 -9.89 -0.62
C GLU A 162 -23.78 -8.84 0.41
N THR A 163 -23.50 -9.04 1.70
CA THR A 163 -23.82 -8.04 2.74
C THR A 163 -23.12 -6.72 2.40
N ASN A 164 -23.91 -5.67 2.23
CA ASN A 164 -23.40 -4.31 2.07
C ASN A 164 -22.98 -3.74 3.44
N ILE A 165 -21.72 -3.31 3.56
CA ILE A 165 -21.15 -2.85 4.84
C ILE A 165 -21.47 -1.38 5.15
N GLY A 166 -22.04 -0.64 4.19
CA GLY A 166 -22.37 0.78 4.32
C GLY A 166 -21.14 1.69 4.30
N SER A 167 -21.38 3.01 4.36
CA SER A 167 -20.31 4.01 4.41
C SER A 167 -19.28 3.73 5.52
N ARG A 168 -18.01 3.51 5.15
CA ARG A 168 -16.88 3.20 6.06
C ARG A 168 -17.06 1.94 6.92
N GLY A 169 -17.92 1.01 6.51
CA GLY A 169 -18.13 -0.25 7.22
C GLY A 169 -18.66 -0.10 8.65
N THR A 170 -19.46 0.94 8.96
CA THR A 170 -19.93 1.24 10.33
C THR A 170 -20.66 0.09 11.02
N GLN A 171 -21.11 -0.92 10.26
CA GLN A 171 -21.77 -2.12 10.77
C GLN A 171 -20.79 -3.18 11.32
N LEU A 172 -19.48 -2.98 11.15
CA LEU A 172 -18.43 -3.91 11.58
C LEU A 172 -17.65 -3.35 12.77
N SER A 173 -17.25 -4.23 13.68
CA SER A 173 -16.25 -3.93 14.69
C SER A 173 -14.88 -3.64 14.05
N GLY A 174 -14.00 -2.91 14.75
CA GLY A 174 -12.66 -2.61 14.23
C GLY A 174 -11.85 -3.86 13.87
N GLY A 175 -11.96 -4.94 14.67
CA GLY A 175 -11.28 -6.19 14.38
C GLY A 175 -11.81 -6.93 13.16
N GLN A 176 -13.11 -6.80 12.85
CA GLN A 176 -13.68 -7.34 11.61
C GLN A 176 -13.23 -6.54 10.40
N LYS A 177 -13.20 -5.20 10.51
CA LYS A 177 -12.68 -4.34 9.44
C LYS A 177 -11.21 -4.59 9.13
N GLN A 178 -10.42 -4.98 10.13
CA GLN A 178 -9.00 -5.28 9.94
C GLN A 178 -8.74 -6.60 9.20
N ARG A 179 -9.71 -7.52 9.24
CA ARG A 179 -9.63 -8.84 8.61
C ARG A 179 -10.20 -8.87 7.20
N ILE A 180 -11.08 -7.91 6.87
CA ILE A 180 -11.53 -7.63 5.50
C ILE A 180 -10.47 -6.77 4.84
#